data_AF-K7FY97-F1
#
_entry.id   AF-K7FY97-F1
#
_cell.length_a   1.000
_cell.length_b   1.000
_cell.length_c   1.000
_cell.angle_alpha   90.00
_cell.angle_beta   90.00
_cell.angle_gamma   90.00
#
_symmetry.space_group_name_H-M   'P 1'
#
loop_
_entity.id
_entity.type
_entity.pdbx_description
1 polymer ?
#
loop_
_entity_poly.entity_id
_entity_poly.type
_entity_poly.pdbx_seq_one_letter_code
_entity_poly.pdbx_strand_id
1 'polypeptide(L)'
;MPEDFYQFWKFCEELKPDKPSEALVSSIGLKLVGPYDILAGKHKRATSANLNFNLHWRFFYDPPEFQTIIAGDSKTQYHMGYFRDVPDELPVWVGSNEAKKSCVISQIGDNVFAAVKLFLSEKLKKVTDKNRSSILKDIDESLTRTAKELGYSLEQKTMKMKQRDKKVVTKTFHGAGLVVPVDKNDVGYRELPETNANLKRICKAIVDAPSDEQRLKAFAPIQEMMTFVQFANDECDYGMGYELGMDLFCYGSHYFHKVVGQLLSLAYNLLRRNLFAEIVESHLAKRSDENVDQLAA
;
A
#
# COMPACT_ATOMS: atom_id res chain seq x y z
N MET A 1 -6.41 -0.79 -14.52
CA MET A 1 -7.26 -0.87 -13.30
C MET A 1 -8.23 -2.04 -13.46
N PRO A 2 -8.62 -2.72 -12.37
CA PRO A 2 -9.60 -3.81 -12.43
C PRO A 2 -11.03 -3.28 -12.69
N GLU A 3 -11.97 -4.14 -13.06
CA GLU A 3 -13.33 -3.71 -13.44
C GLU A 3 -14.13 -3.13 -12.26
N ASP A 4 -13.92 -3.66 -11.04
CA ASP A 4 -14.59 -3.17 -9.84
C ASP A 4 -14.29 -1.69 -9.57
N PHE A 5 -13.11 -1.20 -9.98
CA PHE A 5 -12.77 0.22 -9.91
C PHE A 5 -13.75 1.09 -10.70
N TYR A 6 -14.03 0.74 -11.96
CA TYR A 6 -14.91 1.51 -12.84
C TYR A 6 -16.38 1.34 -12.46
N GLN A 7 -16.79 0.14 -12.05
CA GLN A 7 -18.16 -0.11 -11.59
C GLN A 7 -18.45 0.63 -10.28
N PHE A 8 -17.46 0.74 -9.38
CA PHE A 8 -17.60 1.51 -8.16
C PHE A 8 -17.68 3.02 -8.42
N TRP A 9 -17.02 3.52 -9.47
CA TRP A 9 -17.23 4.90 -9.94
C TRP A 9 -18.67 5.14 -10.35
N LYS A 10 -19.24 4.25 -11.19
CA LYS A 10 -20.65 4.34 -11.63
C LYS A 10 -21.63 4.27 -10.45
N PHE A 11 -21.37 3.39 -9.49
CA PHE A 11 -22.13 3.36 -8.24
C PHE A 11 -22.10 4.71 -7.52
N CYS A 12 -20.93 5.36 -7.43
CA CYS A 12 -20.82 6.69 -6.83
C CYS A 12 -21.47 7.80 -7.68
N GLU A 13 -21.50 7.66 -9.01
CA GLU A 13 -22.22 8.57 -9.92
C GLU A 13 -23.72 8.52 -9.66
N GLU A 14 -24.30 7.34 -9.44
CA GLU A 14 -25.71 7.19 -9.09
C GLU A 14 -26.05 7.82 -7.73
N LEU A 15 -25.15 7.69 -6.75
CA LEU A 15 -25.32 8.29 -5.43
C LEU A 15 -25.18 9.81 -5.43
N LYS A 16 -24.27 10.36 -6.25
CA LYS A 16 -23.99 11.81 -6.31
C LYS A 16 -23.48 12.22 -7.69
N PRO A 17 -24.39 12.45 -8.67
CA PRO A 17 -24.03 12.71 -10.06
C PRO A 17 -23.10 13.92 -10.25
N ASP A 18 -23.34 14.99 -9.50
CA ASP A 18 -22.56 16.24 -9.64
C ASP A 18 -21.12 16.11 -9.13
N LYS A 19 -20.86 15.19 -8.19
CA LYS A 19 -19.54 15.04 -7.56
C LYS A 19 -19.31 13.61 -7.04
N PRO A 20 -19.16 12.62 -7.94
CA PRO A 20 -19.11 11.21 -7.57
C PRO A 20 -17.95 10.89 -6.62
N SER A 21 -16.81 11.58 -6.76
CA SER A 21 -15.66 11.39 -5.88
C SER A 21 -15.92 11.70 -4.40
N GLU A 22 -17.00 12.45 -4.11
CA GLU A 22 -17.41 12.85 -2.76
C GLU A 22 -18.76 12.25 -2.34
N ALA A 23 -19.25 11.22 -3.04
CA ALA A 23 -20.52 10.56 -2.76
C ALA A 23 -20.60 10.00 -1.32
N LEU A 24 -19.45 9.58 -0.76
CA LEU A 24 -19.36 8.88 0.52
C LEU A 24 -18.80 9.75 1.67
N VAL A 25 -18.50 11.02 1.40
CA VAL A 25 -17.82 11.90 2.37
C VAL A 25 -18.75 12.28 3.53
N SER A 26 -19.98 12.70 3.25
CA SER A 26 -20.92 13.16 4.29
C SER A 26 -21.42 12.01 5.19
N SER A 27 -21.51 10.80 4.64
CA SER A 27 -22.01 9.60 5.32
C SER A 27 -20.89 8.86 6.06
N ILE A 28 -19.93 8.32 5.33
CA ILE A 28 -18.87 7.48 5.88
C ILE A 28 -17.50 8.17 5.98
N GLY A 29 -17.35 9.39 5.47
CA GLY A 29 -16.10 10.13 5.57
C GLY A 29 -15.02 9.59 4.64
N LEU A 30 -15.41 8.90 3.56
CA LEU A 30 -14.50 8.37 2.55
C LEU A 30 -14.60 9.21 1.28
N LYS A 31 -13.45 9.56 0.71
CA LYS A 31 -13.30 10.29 -0.55
C LYS A 31 -12.59 9.40 -1.55
N LEU A 32 -13.12 9.30 -2.76
CA LEU A 32 -12.42 8.63 -3.87
C LEU A 32 -11.33 9.57 -4.40
N VAL A 33 -10.12 9.05 -4.53
CA VAL A 33 -8.90 9.81 -4.83
C VAL A 33 -7.98 9.02 -5.77
N GLY A 34 -6.82 9.58 -6.12
CA GLY A 34 -5.79 8.90 -6.90
C GLY A 34 -6.26 8.70 -8.35
N PRO A 35 -6.37 7.45 -8.85
CA PRO A 35 -6.90 7.23 -10.20
C PRO A 35 -8.36 7.72 -10.37
N TYR A 36 -9.15 7.83 -9.29
CA TYR A 36 -10.48 8.45 -9.38
C TYR A 36 -10.43 9.96 -9.62
N ASP A 37 -9.35 10.65 -9.25
CA ASP A 37 -9.17 12.07 -9.57
C ASP A 37 -9.00 12.29 -11.08
N ILE A 38 -8.54 11.26 -11.80
CA ILE A 38 -8.50 11.25 -13.27
C ILE A 38 -9.91 11.15 -13.84
N LEU A 39 -10.74 10.21 -13.35
CA LEU A 39 -12.14 10.06 -13.76
C LEU A 39 -12.96 11.32 -13.45
N ALA A 40 -12.70 11.96 -12.30
CA ALA A 40 -13.31 13.23 -11.92
C ALA A 40 -12.80 14.44 -12.73
N GLY A 41 -11.85 14.25 -13.66
CA GLY A 41 -11.30 15.31 -14.51
C GLY A 41 -10.42 16.33 -13.78
N LYS A 42 -9.99 16.08 -12.54
CA LYS A 42 -9.21 17.04 -11.73
C LYS A 42 -7.83 17.32 -12.32
N HIS A 43 -7.21 16.31 -12.93
CA HIS A 43 -5.94 16.42 -13.63
C HIS A 43 -5.96 17.48 -14.76
N LYS A 44 -7.11 17.75 -15.38
CA LYS A 44 -7.23 18.76 -16.45
C LYS A 44 -7.01 20.20 -15.98
N ARG A 45 -7.09 20.43 -14.67
CA ARG A 45 -6.88 21.76 -14.06
C ARG A 45 -5.47 21.93 -13.50
N ALA A 46 -4.66 20.86 -13.49
CA ALA A 46 -3.30 20.94 -13.01
C ALA A 46 -2.43 21.75 -13.98
N THR A 47 -1.82 22.82 -13.46
CA THR A 47 -0.93 23.71 -14.22
C THR A 47 0.54 23.31 -14.09
N SER A 48 0.86 22.34 -13.23
CA SER A 48 2.23 21.92 -12.96
C SER A 48 2.79 21.03 -14.07
N ALA A 49 3.85 21.49 -14.73
CA ALA A 49 4.65 20.70 -15.67
C ALA A 49 5.35 19.49 -15.02
N ASN A 50 5.37 19.41 -13.68
CA ASN A 50 6.10 18.40 -12.90
C ASN A 50 5.18 17.43 -12.16
N LEU A 51 3.95 17.21 -12.63
CA LEU A 51 3.01 16.30 -11.99
C LEU A 51 3.52 14.85 -12.05
N ASN A 52 3.80 14.27 -10.89
CA ASN A 52 4.21 12.87 -10.78
C ASN A 52 3.10 12.04 -10.13
N PHE A 53 2.35 11.29 -10.95
CA PHE A 53 1.27 10.43 -10.48
C PHE A 53 1.76 9.25 -9.63
N ASN A 54 3.04 8.88 -9.71
CA ASN A 54 3.61 7.88 -8.79
C ASN A 54 3.54 8.34 -7.33
N LEU A 55 3.46 9.66 -7.09
CA LEU A 55 3.40 10.27 -5.75
C LEU A 55 2.01 10.79 -5.38
N HIS A 56 1.06 10.80 -6.33
CA HIS A 56 -0.28 11.30 -6.09
C HIS A 56 -1.06 10.35 -5.18
N TRP A 57 -1.43 10.86 -3.99
CA TRP A 57 -2.02 10.11 -2.88
C TRP A 57 -1.17 8.95 -2.36
N ARG A 58 0.15 8.99 -2.59
CA ARG A 58 1.09 8.04 -1.97
C ARG A 58 1.43 8.50 -0.57
N PHE A 59 0.97 7.75 0.43
CA PHE A 59 1.28 8.01 1.83
C PHE A 59 2.68 7.51 2.20
N PHE A 60 3.19 8.00 3.33
CA PHE A 60 4.55 7.74 3.78
C PHE A 60 4.94 6.25 3.79
N TYR A 61 4.03 5.38 4.22
CA TYR A 61 4.26 3.93 4.31
C TYR A 61 3.73 3.13 3.12
N ASP A 62 3.27 3.77 2.05
CA ASP A 62 2.75 3.08 0.87
C ASP A 62 3.92 2.51 0.05
N PRO A 63 4.13 1.19 0.05
CA PRO A 63 5.15 0.60 -0.79
C PRO A 63 4.70 0.68 -2.26
N PRO A 64 5.59 0.50 -3.25
CA PRO A 64 5.25 0.61 -4.67
C PRO A 64 4.06 -0.23 -5.14
N GLU A 65 3.84 -1.38 -4.51
CA GLU A 65 2.74 -2.32 -4.75
C GLU A 65 1.38 -1.72 -4.41
N PHE A 66 1.35 -0.77 -3.47
CA PHE A 66 0.15 -0.18 -2.93
C PHE A 66 -0.18 1.13 -3.67
N GLN A 67 -1.36 1.16 -4.28
CA GLN A 67 -1.90 2.31 -5.00
C GLN A 67 -3.19 2.78 -4.33
N THR A 68 -3.12 3.92 -3.64
CA THR A 68 -4.27 4.53 -2.98
C THR A 68 -5.39 4.88 -3.95
N ILE A 69 -6.62 4.53 -3.56
CA ILE A 69 -7.86 4.82 -4.30
C ILE A 69 -8.90 5.53 -3.44
N ILE A 70 -8.84 5.41 -2.11
CA ILE A 70 -9.77 6.04 -1.18
C ILE A 70 -8.99 6.67 -0.02
N ALA A 71 -9.31 7.91 0.32
CA ALA A 71 -8.82 8.59 1.51
C ALA A 71 -9.95 8.73 2.56
N GLY A 72 -9.63 8.52 3.83
CA GLY A 72 -10.56 8.61 4.95
C GLY A 72 -10.12 9.65 5.99
N ASP A 73 -10.06 9.24 7.27
CA ASP A 73 -9.71 10.13 8.37
C ASP A 73 -8.28 10.70 8.22
N SER A 74 -8.20 11.99 7.91
CA SER A 74 -6.93 12.72 7.80
C SER A 74 -6.08 12.71 9.08
N LYS A 75 -6.67 12.57 10.27
CA LYS A 75 -5.92 12.58 11.55
C LYS A 75 -5.05 11.34 11.69
N THR A 76 -5.58 10.19 11.29
CA THR A 76 -4.83 8.93 11.30
C THR A 76 -4.19 8.62 9.95
N GLN A 77 -4.51 9.44 8.93
CA GLN A 77 -4.22 9.18 7.52
C GLN A 77 -4.73 7.80 7.10
N TYR A 78 -5.96 7.46 7.52
CA TYR A 78 -6.63 6.26 7.05
C TYR A 78 -6.86 6.35 5.55
N HIS A 79 -6.47 5.32 4.81
CA HIS A 79 -6.70 5.25 3.38
C HIS A 79 -6.77 3.78 2.93
N MET A 80 -7.31 3.56 1.74
CA MET A 80 -7.41 2.25 1.10
C MET A 80 -6.76 2.29 -0.28
N GLY A 81 -6.16 1.17 -0.68
CA GLY A 81 -5.44 1.06 -1.94
C GLY A 81 -5.45 -0.34 -2.50
N TYR A 82 -5.36 -0.44 -3.81
CA TYR A 82 -5.11 -1.70 -4.50
C TYR A 82 -3.67 -2.15 -4.26
N PHE A 83 -3.47 -3.43 -3.97
CA PHE A 83 -2.15 -4.03 -3.83
C PHE A 83 -1.83 -4.92 -5.04
N ARG A 84 -0.68 -4.70 -5.68
CA ARG A 84 -0.19 -5.48 -6.82
C ARG A 84 1.17 -6.08 -6.53
N ASP A 85 1.30 -7.41 -6.64
CA ASP A 85 2.59 -8.08 -6.52
C ASP A 85 3.52 -7.75 -7.71
N VAL A 86 2.93 -7.53 -8.90
CA VAL A 86 3.62 -7.22 -10.16
C VAL A 86 2.91 -6.04 -10.82
N PRO A 87 3.63 -5.03 -11.35
CA PRO A 87 3.02 -3.80 -11.87
C PRO A 87 2.03 -4.04 -13.02
N ASP A 88 2.33 -5.01 -13.90
CA ASP A 88 1.53 -5.33 -15.09
C ASP A 88 0.35 -6.27 -14.79
N GLU A 89 0.21 -6.74 -13.55
CA GLU A 89 -0.89 -7.60 -13.14
C GLU A 89 -2.05 -6.80 -12.51
N LEU A 90 -3.22 -7.43 -12.46
CA LEU A 90 -4.35 -6.87 -11.71
C LEU A 90 -4.06 -6.93 -10.20
N PRO A 91 -4.66 -6.01 -9.42
CA PRO A 91 -4.57 -6.06 -7.97
C PRO A 91 -5.01 -7.41 -7.40
N VAL A 92 -4.25 -7.91 -6.44
CA VAL A 92 -4.55 -9.17 -5.74
C VAL A 92 -5.61 -8.99 -4.66
N TRP A 93 -5.72 -7.77 -4.11
CA TRP A 93 -6.73 -7.38 -3.13
C TRP A 93 -6.69 -5.85 -2.86
N VAL A 94 -7.63 -5.38 -2.04
CA VAL A 94 -7.66 -4.02 -1.49
C VAL A 94 -7.16 -4.04 -0.04
N GLY A 95 -6.22 -3.17 0.27
CA GLY A 95 -5.68 -2.99 1.62
C GLY A 95 -6.10 -1.67 2.23
N SER A 96 -5.91 -1.56 3.55
CA SER A 96 -5.99 -0.29 4.26
C SER A 96 -4.80 -0.08 5.18
N ASN A 97 -4.42 1.18 5.37
CA ASN A 97 -3.38 1.60 6.30
C ASN A 97 -3.79 2.92 7.00
N GLU A 98 -3.26 3.13 8.19
CA GLU A 98 -3.30 4.40 8.92
C GLU A 98 -1.88 4.91 9.06
N ALA A 99 -1.44 5.77 8.14
CA ALA A 99 -0.02 6.08 7.96
C ALA A 99 0.59 6.81 9.17
N LYS A 100 -0.24 7.52 9.96
CA LYS A 100 0.21 8.16 11.22
C LYS A 100 0.33 7.18 12.40
N LYS A 101 -0.07 5.92 12.24
CA LYS A 101 0.00 4.90 13.30
C LYS A 101 1.09 3.87 13.07
N SER A 102 1.17 3.28 11.88
CA SER A 102 2.14 2.22 11.57
C SER A 102 2.24 1.95 10.07
N CYS A 103 3.21 1.13 9.66
CA CYS A 103 3.36 0.62 8.30
C CYS A 103 2.48 -0.62 7.99
N VAL A 104 1.66 -1.09 8.92
CA VAL A 104 0.89 -2.34 8.74
C VAL A 104 -0.24 -2.13 7.72
N ILE A 105 -0.33 -3.02 6.73
CA ILE A 105 -1.38 -3.01 5.71
C ILE A 105 -2.37 -4.14 6.00
N SER A 106 -3.62 -3.79 6.29
CA SER A 106 -4.70 -4.74 6.54
C SER A 106 -5.43 -5.09 5.26
N GLN A 107 -5.55 -6.38 4.95
CA GLN A 107 -6.31 -6.87 3.80
C GLN A 107 -7.82 -6.80 4.08
N ILE A 108 -8.56 -6.10 3.23
CA ILE A 108 -9.98 -5.78 3.40
C ILE A 108 -10.81 -6.13 2.16
N GLY A 109 -10.70 -7.38 1.72
CA GLY A 109 -11.42 -7.89 0.55
C GLY A 109 -10.62 -7.80 -0.76
N ASP A 110 -11.10 -8.49 -1.79
CA ASP A 110 -10.43 -8.56 -3.09
C ASP A 110 -10.92 -7.55 -4.13
N ASN A 111 -11.82 -6.66 -3.73
CA ASN A 111 -12.39 -5.60 -4.57
C ASN A 111 -12.83 -4.40 -3.71
N VAL A 112 -13.03 -3.25 -4.34
CA VAL A 112 -13.35 -1.99 -3.64
C VAL A 112 -14.74 -2.00 -2.96
N PHE A 113 -15.71 -2.75 -3.50
CA PHE A 113 -17.03 -2.90 -2.85
C PHE A 113 -16.89 -3.61 -1.50
N ALA A 114 -16.14 -4.71 -1.43
CA ALA A 114 -15.86 -5.41 -0.19
C ALA A 114 -15.15 -4.50 0.83
N ALA A 115 -14.13 -3.76 0.39
CA ALA A 115 -13.38 -2.85 1.25
C ALA A 115 -14.27 -1.78 1.90
N VAL A 116 -15.12 -1.13 1.10
CA VAL A 116 -16.03 -0.09 1.59
C VAL A 116 -17.13 -0.71 2.47
N LYS A 117 -17.65 -1.89 2.13
CA LYS A 117 -18.62 -2.60 2.99
C LYS A 117 -18.07 -2.94 4.36
N LEU A 118 -16.84 -3.45 4.42
CA LEU A 118 -16.19 -3.83 5.68
C LEU A 118 -15.95 -2.59 6.55
N PHE A 119 -15.49 -1.50 5.94
CA PHE A 119 -15.36 -0.21 6.64
C PHE A 119 -16.70 0.30 7.17
N LEU A 120 -17.75 0.25 6.34
CA LEU A 120 -19.09 0.69 6.71
C LEU A 120 -19.65 -0.17 7.86
N SER A 121 -19.44 -1.49 7.83
CA SER A 121 -19.85 -2.42 8.88
C SER A 121 -19.21 -2.08 10.22
N GLU A 122 -17.92 -1.76 10.24
CA GLU A 122 -17.22 -1.30 11.45
C GLU A 122 -17.72 0.07 11.93
N LYS A 123 -18.08 0.96 11.01
CA LYS A 123 -18.65 2.27 11.35
C LYS A 123 -20.06 2.15 11.94
N LEU A 124 -20.89 1.24 11.41
CA LEU A 124 -22.22 0.92 11.94
C LEU A 124 -22.19 0.38 13.37
N LYS A 125 -21.15 -0.38 13.74
CA LYS A 125 -20.98 -0.85 15.14
C LYS A 125 -20.69 0.28 16.12
N LYS A 126 -20.16 1.41 15.65
CA LYS A 126 -19.72 2.55 16.49
C LYS A 126 -20.70 3.71 16.49
N VAL A 127 -21.65 3.76 15.56
CA VAL A 127 -22.61 4.86 15.46
C VAL A 127 -23.71 4.72 16.52
N THR A 128 -23.95 5.80 17.27
CA THR A 128 -25.03 5.86 18.27
C THR A 128 -26.22 6.70 17.80
N ASP A 129 -25.99 7.61 16.86
CA ASP A 129 -27.02 8.46 16.27
C ASP A 129 -27.95 7.68 15.32
N LYS A 130 -29.26 7.72 15.58
CA LYS A 130 -30.26 6.94 14.83
C LYS A 130 -30.38 7.38 13.37
N ASN A 131 -30.32 8.68 13.11
CA ASN A 131 -30.47 9.22 11.75
C ASN A 131 -29.26 8.82 10.88
N ARG A 132 -28.04 8.98 11.39
CA ARG A 132 -26.82 8.46 10.75
C ARG A 132 -26.87 6.96 10.57
N SER A 133 -27.35 6.21 11.56
CA SER A 133 -27.47 4.75 11.44
C SER A 133 -28.37 4.35 10.26
N SER A 134 -29.49 5.04 10.04
CA SER A 134 -30.36 4.81 8.88
C SER A 134 -29.63 5.06 7.55
N ILE A 135 -28.99 6.22 7.41
CA ILE A 135 -28.25 6.58 6.19
C ILE A 135 -27.16 5.54 5.88
N LEU A 136 -26.44 5.08 6.90
CA LEU A 136 -25.42 4.05 6.74
C LEU A 136 -25.99 2.71 6.29
N LYS A 137 -27.17 2.32 6.79
CA LYS A 137 -27.86 1.09 6.35
C LYS A 137 -28.33 1.18 4.90
N ASP A 138 -28.89 2.31 4.49
CA ASP A 138 -29.34 2.51 3.10
C ASP A 138 -28.17 2.37 2.11
N ILE A 139 -27.01 2.93 2.47
CA ILE A 139 -25.77 2.76 1.68
C ILE A 139 -25.30 1.31 1.69
N ASP A 140 -25.32 0.63 2.85
CA ASP A 140 -24.93 -0.79 2.95
C ASP A 140 -25.80 -1.66 2.05
N GLU A 141 -27.12 -1.46 2.07
CA GLU A 141 -28.09 -2.20 1.27
C GLU A 141 -27.86 -1.96 -0.23
N SER A 142 -27.70 -0.70 -0.64
CA SER A 142 -27.41 -0.35 -2.03
C SER A 142 -26.09 -0.96 -2.50
N LEU A 143 -25.03 -0.82 -1.71
CA LEU A 143 -23.71 -1.39 -2.03
C LEU A 143 -23.78 -2.92 -2.13
N THR A 144 -24.48 -3.57 -1.20
CA THR A 144 -24.63 -5.03 -1.18
C THR A 144 -25.41 -5.54 -2.38
N ARG A 145 -26.49 -4.86 -2.75
CA ARG A 145 -27.27 -5.18 -3.95
C ARG A 145 -26.42 -5.05 -5.20
N THR A 146 -25.75 -3.92 -5.39
CA THR A 146 -24.89 -3.68 -6.57
C THR A 146 -23.75 -4.69 -6.65
N ALA A 147 -23.07 -4.98 -5.54
CA ALA A 147 -22.01 -5.99 -5.51
C ALA A 147 -22.53 -7.39 -5.90
N LYS A 148 -23.72 -7.77 -5.43
CA LYS A 148 -24.36 -9.04 -5.78
C LYS A 148 -24.74 -9.11 -7.26
N GLU A 149 -25.31 -8.04 -7.82
CA GLU A 149 -25.68 -7.93 -9.23
C GLU A 149 -24.46 -8.04 -10.15
N LEU A 150 -23.33 -7.45 -9.73
CA LEU A 150 -22.06 -7.49 -10.46
C LEU A 150 -21.22 -8.75 -10.18
N GLY A 151 -21.65 -9.61 -9.24
CA GLY A 151 -20.96 -10.86 -8.89
C GLY A 151 -19.68 -10.67 -8.07
N TYR A 152 -19.53 -9.57 -7.34
CA TYR A 152 -18.39 -9.33 -6.46
C TYR A 152 -18.58 -9.98 -5.07
N SER A 153 -17.53 -10.65 -4.59
CA SER A 153 -17.50 -11.14 -3.21
C SER A 153 -17.43 -9.96 -2.25
N LEU A 154 -18.08 -10.10 -1.09
CA LEU A 154 -18.03 -9.13 0.00
C LEU A 154 -17.28 -9.67 1.23
N GLU A 155 -16.59 -10.80 1.08
CA GLU A 155 -15.78 -11.39 2.13
C GLU A 155 -14.49 -10.58 2.36
N GLN A 156 -14.05 -10.50 3.61
CA GLN A 156 -12.75 -9.90 3.94
C GLN A 156 -11.57 -10.67 3.35
N LYS A 157 -11.69 -12.00 3.21
CA LYS A 157 -10.60 -12.88 2.77
C LYS A 157 -11.12 -13.97 1.82
N THR A 158 -11.07 -13.69 0.52
CA THR A 158 -11.59 -14.60 -0.51
C THR A 158 -10.66 -15.78 -0.77
N MET A 159 -11.15 -16.78 -1.52
CA MET A 159 -10.34 -17.95 -1.91
C MET A 159 -9.12 -17.56 -2.75
N LYS A 160 -9.23 -16.55 -3.62
CA LYS A 160 -8.10 -16.05 -4.41
C LYS A 160 -7.00 -15.47 -3.52
N MET A 161 -7.38 -14.70 -2.50
CA MET A 161 -6.43 -14.16 -1.52
C MET A 161 -5.73 -15.27 -0.72
N LYS A 162 -6.47 -16.30 -0.30
CA LYS A 162 -5.88 -17.48 0.38
C LYS A 162 -4.96 -18.28 -0.52
N GLN A 163 -5.24 -18.37 -1.82
CA GLN A 163 -4.35 -18.99 -2.80
C GLN A 163 -3.07 -18.18 -2.99
N ARG A 164 -3.17 -16.85 -3.02
CA ARG A 164 -2.02 -15.95 -3.04
C ARG A 164 -1.17 -16.09 -1.78
N ASP A 165 -1.78 -16.20 -0.60
CA ASP A 165 -1.05 -16.39 0.67
C ASP A 165 -0.13 -17.62 0.64
N LYS A 166 -0.49 -18.69 -0.09
CA LYS A 166 0.36 -19.87 -0.24
C LYS A 166 1.64 -19.62 -1.06
N LYS A 167 1.67 -18.52 -1.83
CA LYS A 167 2.82 -18.09 -2.62
C LYS A 167 3.64 -17.01 -1.91
N VAL A 168 3.23 -16.59 -0.72
CA VAL A 168 3.94 -15.57 0.05
C VAL A 168 5.19 -16.19 0.67
N VAL A 169 6.35 -15.62 0.34
CA VAL A 169 7.65 -16.12 0.84
C VAL A 169 8.03 -15.54 2.20
N THR A 170 7.62 -14.28 2.47
CA THR A 170 7.79 -13.61 3.76
C THR A 170 6.72 -12.55 3.95
N LYS A 171 6.41 -12.18 5.19
CA LYS A 171 5.41 -11.15 5.52
C LYS A 171 5.94 -9.73 5.50
N THR A 172 7.24 -9.53 5.71
CA THR A 172 7.88 -8.21 6.00
C THR A 172 7.25 -7.50 7.20
N PHE A 173 7.66 -6.27 7.48
CA PHE A 173 7.11 -5.43 8.54
C PHE A 173 5.70 -4.93 8.26
N HIS A 174 5.31 -4.71 7.00
CA HIS A 174 3.95 -4.24 6.67
C HIS A 174 2.91 -5.37 6.70
N GLY A 175 3.33 -6.64 6.72
CA GLY A 175 2.46 -7.80 6.91
C GLY A 175 1.65 -8.24 5.69
N ALA A 176 1.76 -7.50 4.57
CA ALA A 176 1.03 -7.81 3.34
C ALA A 176 1.60 -9.02 2.58
N GLY A 177 2.86 -9.36 2.82
CA GLY A 177 3.55 -10.48 2.19
C GLY A 177 4.18 -10.15 0.85
N LEU A 178 5.33 -10.75 0.56
CA LEU A 178 6.00 -10.70 -0.75
C LEU A 178 5.72 -11.96 -1.54
N VAL A 179 5.48 -11.80 -2.83
CA VAL A 179 5.44 -12.90 -3.80
C VAL A 179 6.57 -12.67 -4.80
N VAL A 180 7.46 -13.64 -4.93
CA VAL A 180 8.53 -13.66 -5.93
C VAL A 180 8.51 -15.01 -6.65
N PRO A 181 9.01 -15.11 -7.89
CA PRO A 181 9.19 -16.40 -8.54
C PRO A 181 10.15 -17.26 -7.71
N VAL A 182 9.74 -18.48 -7.38
CA VAL A 182 10.58 -19.51 -6.76
C VAL A 182 10.50 -20.74 -7.65
N ASP A 183 11.64 -21.24 -8.09
CA ASP A 183 11.72 -22.40 -8.98
C ASP A 183 11.57 -23.72 -8.21
N LYS A 184 11.66 -24.84 -8.93
CA LYS A 184 11.54 -26.20 -8.34
C LYS A 184 12.70 -26.60 -7.42
N ASN A 185 13.79 -25.82 -7.40
CA ASN A 185 14.97 -26.05 -6.58
C ASN A 185 15.06 -25.02 -5.44
N ASP A 186 13.94 -24.33 -5.14
CA ASP A 186 13.82 -23.27 -4.15
C ASP A 186 14.67 -22.02 -4.45
N VAL A 187 15.07 -21.80 -5.71
CA VAL A 187 15.78 -20.59 -6.14
C VAL A 187 14.78 -19.47 -6.43
N GLY A 188 14.97 -18.33 -5.78
CA GLY A 188 14.23 -17.08 -5.91
C GLY A 188 14.13 -16.28 -4.60
N TYR A 189 14.27 -16.94 -3.46
CA TYR A 189 14.19 -16.33 -2.13
C TYR A 189 14.99 -17.12 -1.10
N ARG A 190 15.70 -16.39 -0.24
CA ARG A 190 16.26 -16.89 1.02
C ARG A 190 16.00 -15.90 2.15
N GLU A 191 15.91 -16.41 3.37
CA GLU A 191 15.61 -15.61 4.56
C GLU A 191 16.77 -14.67 4.93
N LEU A 192 16.44 -13.56 5.59
CA LEU A 192 17.44 -12.72 6.26
C LEU A 192 18.11 -13.50 7.40
N PRO A 193 19.40 -13.21 7.71
CA PRO A 193 20.07 -13.82 8.87
C PRO A 193 19.49 -13.36 10.22
N GLU A 194 18.53 -12.43 10.19
CA GLU A 194 17.96 -11.79 11.36
C GLU A 194 16.44 -11.93 11.39
N THR A 195 15.89 -12.22 12.58
CA THR A 195 14.44 -12.19 12.79
C THR A 195 13.90 -10.77 12.70
N ASN A 196 12.62 -10.60 12.33
CA ASN A 196 11.97 -9.27 12.31
C ASN A 196 12.09 -8.52 13.64
N ALA A 197 12.05 -9.23 14.77
CA ALA A 197 12.22 -8.64 16.08
C ALA A 197 13.64 -8.09 16.28
N ASN A 198 14.66 -8.84 15.85
CA ASN A 198 16.05 -8.37 15.98
C ASN A 198 16.37 -7.27 14.96
N LEU A 199 15.89 -7.38 13.72
CA LEU A 199 16.04 -6.32 12.71
C LEU A 199 15.43 -4.99 13.20
N LYS A 200 14.27 -5.02 13.86
CA LYS A 200 13.69 -3.81 14.50
C LYS A 200 14.58 -3.24 15.60
N ARG A 201 15.27 -4.07 16.38
CA ARG A 201 16.22 -3.62 17.41
C ARG A 201 17.46 -2.98 16.77
N ILE A 202 18.01 -3.59 15.71
CA ILE A 202 19.12 -3.04 14.93
C ILE A 202 18.74 -1.66 14.39
N CYS A 203 17.57 -1.56 13.75
CA CYS A 203 17.07 -0.29 13.23
C CYS A 203 16.92 0.76 14.34
N LYS A 204 16.39 0.37 15.50
CA LYS A 204 16.25 1.26 16.66
C LYS A 204 17.59 1.77 17.16
N ALA A 205 18.59 0.89 17.28
CA ALA A 205 19.94 1.29 17.70
C ALA A 205 20.58 2.31 16.75
N ILE A 206 20.33 2.20 15.45
CA ILE A 206 20.81 3.15 14.43
C ILE A 206 20.11 4.51 14.58
N VAL A 207 18.77 4.51 14.69
CA VAL A 207 17.99 5.74 14.77
C VAL A 207 18.25 6.51 16.07
N ASP A 208 18.38 5.79 17.19
CA ASP A 208 18.58 6.37 18.52
C ASP A 208 20.06 6.68 18.82
N ALA A 209 20.99 6.38 17.90
CA ALA A 209 22.41 6.63 18.10
C ALA A 209 22.67 8.13 18.35
N PRO A 210 23.41 8.50 19.42
CA PRO A 210 23.57 9.89 19.85
C PRO A 210 24.55 10.70 18.98
N SER A 211 25.33 10.05 18.12
CA SER A 211 26.23 10.71 17.18
C SER A 211 26.39 9.91 15.88
N ASP A 212 26.85 10.58 14.83
CA ASP A 212 27.08 9.95 13.53
C ASP A 212 28.16 8.86 13.59
N GLU A 213 29.18 9.02 14.44
CA GLU A 213 30.22 8.00 14.67
C GLU A 213 29.63 6.73 15.28
N GLN A 214 28.77 6.87 16.30
CA GLN A 214 28.11 5.73 16.92
C GLN A 214 27.08 5.11 15.98
N ARG A 215 26.39 5.93 15.18
CA ARG A 215 25.46 5.45 14.15
C ARG A 215 26.18 4.63 13.08
N LEU A 216 27.34 5.08 12.61
CA LEU A 216 28.16 4.35 11.65
C LEU A 216 28.55 2.96 12.19
N LYS A 217 28.90 2.86 13.48
CA LYS A 217 29.18 1.57 14.14
C LYS A 217 27.91 0.71 14.23
N ALA A 218 26.77 1.30 14.59
CA ALA A 218 25.48 0.61 14.66
C ALA A 218 24.97 0.13 13.29
N PHE A 219 25.46 0.70 12.18
CA PHE A 219 25.14 0.27 10.82
C PHE A 219 25.84 -1.02 10.38
N ALA A 220 26.87 -1.50 11.12
CA ALA A 220 27.65 -2.68 10.72
C ALA A 220 26.78 -3.93 10.40
N PRO A 221 25.76 -4.29 11.18
CA PRO A 221 24.89 -5.44 10.85
C PRO A 221 24.09 -5.23 9.54
N ILE A 222 23.69 -4.00 9.23
CA ILE A 222 23.02 -3.69 7.95
C ILE A 222 23.99 -3.89 6.78
N GLN A 223 25.25 -3.44 6.92
CA GLN A 223 26.28 -3.62 5.88
C GLN A 223 26.60 -5.10 5.63
N GLU A 224 26.65 -5.90 6.69
CA GLU A 224 26.82 -7.35 6.59
C GLU A 224 25.63 -8.00 5.86
N MET A 225 24.39 -7.68 6.24
CA MET A 225 23.19 -8.16 5.52
C MET A 225 23.17 -7.72 4.05
N MET A 226 23.59 -6.50 3.74
CA MET A 226 23.72 -6.04 2.35
C MET A 226 24.73 -6.87 1.55
N THR A 227 25.81 -7.33 2.20
CA THR A 227 26.80 -8.21 1.57
C THR A 227 26.18 -9.57 1.25
N PHE A 228 25.42 -10.15 2.19
CA PHE A 228 24.68 -11.39 1.94
C PHE A 228 23.62 -11.24 0.84
N VAL A 229 22.96 -10.09 0.76
CA VAL A 229 22.03 -9.78 -0.33
C VAL A 229 22.75 -9.77 -1.68
N GLN A 230 24.00 -9.30 -1.78
CA GLN A 230 24.75 -9.40 -3.05
C GLN A 230 24.99 -10.85 -3.45
N PHE A 231 25.43 -11.70 -2.51
CA PHE A 231 25.58 -13.14 -2.78
C PHE A 231 24.24 -13.78 -3.20
N ALA A 232 23.15 -13.43 -2.53
CA ALA A 232 21.81 -13.89 -2.89
C ALA A 232 21.43 -13.45 -4.31
N ASN A 233 21.72 -12.21 -4.69
CA ASN A 233 21.45 -11.71 -6.04
C ASN A 233 22.26 -12.46 -7.11
N ASP A 234 23.56 -12.70 -6.87
CA ASP A 234 24.40 -13.48 -7.79
C ASP A 234 23.87 -14.91 -7.99
N GLU A 235 23.23 -15.46 -6.96
CA GLU A 235 22.60 -16.79 -6.94
C GLU A 235 21.09 -16.76 -7.30
N CYS A 236 20.59 -15.64 -7.84
CA CYS A 236 19.19 -15.43 -8.27
C CYS A 236 18.11 -15.40 -7.16
N ASP A 237 18.50 -15.32 -5.89
CA ASP A 237 17.61 -15.18 -4.73
C ASP A 237 17.23 -13.71 -4.46
N TYR A 238 16.67 -13.06 -5.47
CA TYR A 238 16.35 -11.62 -5.46
C TYR A 238 15.36 -11.22 -4.35
N GLY A 239 14.56 -12.17 -3.84
CA GLY A 239 13.61 -11.93 -2.77
C GLY A 239 14.24 -11.47 -1.45
N MET A 240 15.49 -11.84 -1.17
CA MET A 240 16.19 -11.46 0.07
C MET A 240 16.44 -9.94 0.14
N GLY A 241 16.98 -9.37 -0.95
CA GLY A 241 17.21 -7.93 -1.04
C GLY A 241 15.93 -7.12 -1.04
N TYR A 242 14.87 -7.67 -1.64
CA TYR A 242 13.53 -7.10 -1.62
C TYR A 242 12.97 -7.03 -0.20
N GLU A 243 13.06 -8.11 0.58
CA GLU A 243 12.62 -8.15 1.97
C GLU A 243 13.36 -7.12 2.84
N LEU A 244 14.70 -7.14 2.82
CA LEU A 244 15.50 -6.21 3.64
C LEU A 244 15.18 -4.75 3.30
N GLY A 245 15.12 -4.43 2.00
CA GLY A 245 14.78 -3.08 1.54
C GLY A 245 13.39 -2.66 1.99
N MET A 246 12.42 -3.57 1.95
CA MET A 246 11.03 -3.31 2.33
C MET A 246 10.89 -3.12 3.85
N ASP A 247 11.57 -3.93 4.65
CA ASP A 247 11.57 -3.80 6.11
C ASP A 247 12.18 -2.45 6.56
N LEU A 248 13.28 -2.04 5.94
CA LEU A 248 13.89 -0.72 6.18
C LEU A 248 13.00 0.43 5.70
N PHE A 249 12.32 0.27 4.55
CA PHE A 249 11.32 1.23 4.08
C PHE A 249 10.18 1.39 5.09
N CYS A 250 9.68 0.28 5.61
CA CYS A 250 8.61 0.21 6.61
C CYS A 250 9.02 0.70 8.00
N TYR A 251 10.31 0.64 8.34
CA TYR A 251 10.80 1.26 9.57
C TYR A 251 10.67 2.78 9.51
N GLY A 252 10.87 3.38 8.33
CA GLY A 252 10.48 4.77 8.06
C GLY A 252 11.48 5.84 8.49
N SER A 253 12.71 5.49 8.85
CA SER A 253 13.72 6.50 9.17
C SER A 253 14.49 6.96 7.93
N HIS A 254 14.72 8.27 7.83
CA HIS A 254 15.47 8.87 6.73
C HIS A 254 16.92 8.36 6.64
N TYR A 255 17.50 7.88 7.76
CA TYR A 255 18.83 7.24 7.75
C TYR A 255 18.90 6.02 6.85
N PHE A 256 17.78 5.37 6.55
CA PHE A 256 17.73 4.19 5.69
C PHE A 256 17.46 4.50 4.22
N HIS A 257 17.08 5.73 3.85
CA HIS A 257 16.64 6.03 2.48
C HIS A 257 17.65 5.64 1.40
N LYS A 258 18.94 5.89 1.65
CA LYS A 258 20.01 5.50 0.71
C LYS A 258 20.08 3.98 0.52
N VAL A 259 20.04 3.22 1.62
CA VAL A 259 20.12 1.75 1.59
C VAL A 259 18.86 1.16 0.95
N VAL A 260 17.68 1.67 1.30
CA VAL A 260 16.41 1.27 0.68
C VAL A 260 16.44 1.52 -0.82
N GLY A 261 16.91 2.69 -1.27
CA GLY A 261 17.01 3.02 -2.69
C GLY A 261 17.99 2.11 -3.45
N GLN A 262 19.05 1.64 -2.81
CA GLN A 262 19.97 0.66 -3.40
C GLN A 262 19.33 -0.73 -3.49
N LEU A 263 18.71 -1.20 -2.42
CA LEU A 263 18.14 -2.55 -2.32
C LEU A 263 16.89 -2.71 -3.18
N LEU A 264 15.89 -1.85 -2.99
CA LEU A 264 14.59 -2.00 -3.64
C LEU A 264 14.67 -1.75 -5.14
N SER A 265 15.35 -0.70 -5.59
CA SER A 265 15.47 -0.41 -7.02
C SER A 265 16.17 -1.56 -7.77
N LEU A 266 17.24 -2.12 -7.19
CA LEU A 266 17.91 -3.28 -7.77
C LEU A 266 17.02 -4.53 -7.76
N ALA A 267 16.39 -4.85 -6.62
CA ALA A 267 15.55 -6.04 -6.49
C ALA A 267 14.36 -5.99 -7.45
N TYR A 268 13.69 -4.85 -7.58
CA TYR A 268 12.61 -4.68 -8.55
C TYR A 268 13.09 -4.86 -9.99
N ASN A 269 14.24 -4.28 -10.36
CA ASN A 269 14.79 -4.44 -11.70
C ASN A 269 15.17 -5.91 -12.01
N LEU A 270 15.79 -6.61 -11.07
CA LEU A 270 16.11 -8.05 -11.21
C LEU A 270 14.85 -8.91 -11.34
N LEU A 271 13.78 -8.55 -10.61
CA LEU A 271 12.45 -9.18 -10.71
C LEU A 271 11.63 -8.71 -11.93
N ARG A 272 12.19 -7.84 -12.79
CA ARG A 272 11.52 -7.23 -13.95
C ARG A 272 10.25 -6.44 -13.59
N ARG A 273 10.29 -5.76 -12.45
CA ARG A 273 9.23 -4.87 -11.92
C ARG A 273 9.65 -3.41 -12.00
N ASN A 274 10.17 -2.98 -13.15
CA ASN A 274 10.87 -1.70 -13.32
C ASN A 274 10.03 -0.48 -12.87
N LEU A 275 8.71 -0.49 -13.08
CA LEU A 275 7.82 0.58 -12.60
C LEU A 275 7.87 0.74 -11.07
N PHE A 276 8.02 -0.36 -10.31
CA PHE A 276 8.17 -0.28 -8.86
C PHE A 276 9.52 0.32 -8.44
N ALA A 277 10.58 0.12 -9.23
CA ALA A 277 11.85 0.81 -9.05
C ALA A 277 11.68 2.33 -9.23
N GLU A 278 11.03 2.76 -10.33
CA GLU A 278 10.76 4.18 -10.58
C GLU A 278 9.91 4.84 -9.49
N ILE A 279 8.90 4.11 -8.98
CA ILE A 279 8.05 4.57 -7.88
C ILE A 279 8.86 4.74 -6.61
N VAL A 280 9.67 3.76 -6.21
CA VAL A 280 10.41 3.84 -4.94
C VAL A 280 11.48 4.92 -4.99
N GLU A 281 12.17 5.11 -6.13
CA GLU A 281 13.13 6.20 -6.32
C GLU A 281 12.46 7.57 -6.20
N SER A 282 11.35 7.76 -6.91
CA SER A 282 10.54 8.98 -6.83
C SER A 282 10.03 9.22 -5.40
N HIS A 283 9.58 8.16 -4.74
CA HIS A 283 8.99 8.25 -3.41
C HIS A 283 10.07 8.60 -2.38
N LEU A 284 11.21 7.94 -2.37
CA LEU A 284 12.30 8.24 -1.42
C LEU A 284 12.87 9.65 -1.61
N ALA A 285 12.93 10.16 -2.84
CA ALA A 285 13.40 11.50 -3.14
C ALA A 285 12.47 12.60 -2.59
N LYS A 286 11.17 12.31 -2.45
CA LYS A 286 10.14 13.28 -2.01
C LYS A 286 9.22 12.69 -0.95
N ARG A 287 9.76 11.82 -0.08
CA ARG A 287 8.97 11.09 0.92
C ARG A 287 8.49 12.08 1.98
N SER A 288 7.20 12.38 1.95
CA SER A 288 6.58 13.41 2.79
C SER A 288 5.38 12.84 3.54
N ASP A 289 5.23 13.32 4.77
CA ASP A 289 4.07 13.06 5.63
C ASP A 289 2.89 13.99 5.35
N GLU A 290 3.12 15.01 4.53
CA GLU A 290 2.20 16.12 4.27
C GLU A 290 1.96 16.27 2.77
N ASN A 291 0.75 16.73 2.41
CA ASN A 291 0.35 17.10 1.05
C ASN A 291 0.57 16.00 -0.01
N VAL A 292 -0.07 14.85 0.21
CA VAL A 292 -0.05 13.72 -0.73
C VAL A 292 -0.89 13.98 -2.00
N ASP A 293 -1.85 14.92 -1.95
CA ASP A 293 -2.66 15.31 -3.11
C ASP A 293 -1.87 16.21 -4.07
N GLN A 294 -1.14 15.60 -5.01
CA GLN A 294 -0.39 16.31 -6.05
C GLN A 294 -1.25 17.15 -7.02
N LEU A 295 -2.59 17.05 -6.94
CA LEU A 295 -3.53 17.82 -7.74
C LEU A 295 -4.20 18.95 -6.95
N ALA A 296 -3.93 19.08 -5.65
CA ALA A 296 -4.36 20.22 -4.87
C ALA A 296 -3.57 21.46 -5.32
N ALA A 297 -4.29 22.49 -5.74
CA ALA A 297 -3.73 23.80 -6.10
C ALA A 297 -3.40 24.63 -4.85
#